data_AF-A0AAJ6YE48-F1
#
_entry.id   AF-A0AAJ6YE48-F1
#
_cell.length_a   1.000
_cell.length_b   1.000
_cell.length_c   1.000
_cell.angle_alpha   90.00
_cell.angle_beta   90.00
_cell.angle_gamma   90.00
#
_symmetry.space_group_name_H-M   'P 1'
#
loop_
_entity.id
_entity.type
_entity.pdbx_description
1 polymer ?
#
loop_
_entity_poly.entity_id
_entity_poly.type
_entity_poly.pdbx_seq_one_letter_code
_entity_poly.pdbx_strand_id
1 'polypeptide(L)'
;MEKMIIEDNEIERSDIPITEESLISLEKLDRASPDLWPEQSITKFVAQNSPQMEIPVWSTNLTTDDMNQLYQLGHLSMNELITEVKKLHDTAYQLGLEEAKEMTRGKYLNIFKQK
;
A
#
# COMPACT_ATOMS: atom_id res chain seq x y z
N MET A 1 -15.45 -55.83 18.95
CA MET A 1 -14.27 -55.03 18.56
C MET A 1 -14.38 -54.76 17.08
N GLU A 2 -15.23 -53.80 16.71
CA GLU A 2 -15.31 -53.31 15.34
C GLU A 2 -14.22 -52.26 15.19
N LYS A 3 -13.27 -52.51 14.29
CA LYS A 3 -12.24 -51.53 13.95
C LYS A 3 -12.88 -50.44 13.09
N MET A 4 -13.00 -49.26 13.68
CA MET A 4 -13.29 -48.01 12.98
C MET A 4 -12.11 -47.74 12.04
N ILE A 5 -12.32 -47.94 10.74
CA ILE A 5 -11.36 -47.55 9.70
C ILE A 5 -11.48 -46.04 9.57
N ILE A 6 -10.41 -45.35 9.96
CA ILE A 6 -10.24 -43.91 9.79
C ILE A 6 -9.96 -43.71 8.29
N GLU A 7 -10.83 -42.98 7.59
CA GLU A 7 -10.57 -42.50 6.24
C GLU A 7 -9.48 -41.43 6.32
N ASP A 8 -8.25 -41.80 5.96
CA ASP A 8 -7.21 -40.85 5.62
C ASP A 8 -7.58 -40.19 4.29
N ASN A 9 -8.13 -38.98 4.38
CA ASN A 9 -8.32 -38.08 3.25
C ASN A 9 -6.95 -37.55 2.81
N GLU A 10 -6.17 -38.39 2.13
CA GLU A 10 -5.01 -37.96 1.35
C GLU A 10 -5.51 -37.10 0.19
N ILE A 11 -5.30 -35.80 0.31
CA ILE A 11 -5.36 -34.88 -0.83
C ILE A 11 -4.24 -35.32 -1.77
N GLU A 12 -4.59 -36.15 -2.78
CA GLU A 12 -3.76 -36.41 -3.94
C GLU A 12 -3.35 -35.05 -4.52
N ARG A 13 -2.11 -34.64 -4.24
CA ARG A 13 -1.45 -33.61 -5.02
C ARG A 13 -1.39 -34.18 -6.44
N SER A 14 -2.27 -33.69 -7.30
CA SER A 14 -2.15 -33.91 -8.73
C SER A 14 -0.78 -33.36 -9.14
N ASP A 15 0.19 -34.24 -9.33
CA ASP A 15 1.46 -33.96 -9.99
C ASP A 15 1.15 -33.68 -11.46
N ILE A 16 0.56 -32.51 -11.71
CA ILE A 16 0.42 -31.96 -13.05
C ILE A 16 1.85 -31.69 -13.49
N PRO A 17 2.37 -32.35 -14.54
CA PRO A 17 3.66 -31.95 -15.08
C PRO A 17 3.50 -30.51 -15.56
N ILE A 18 4.07 -29.57 -14.80
CA ILE A 18 4.13 -28.16 -15.19
C ILE A 18 5.03 -28.14 -16.41
N THR A 19 4.42 -28.20 -17.60
CA THR A 19 5.12 -27.98 -18.85
C THR A 19 5.60 -26.54 -18.84
N GLU A 20 6.84 -26.27 -19.24
CA GLU A 20 7.39 -24.91 -19.25
C GLU A 20 6.57 -23.96 -20.14
N GLU A 21 5.82 -24.51 -21.09
CA GLU A 21 4.82 -23.81 -21.90
C GLU A 21 3.61 -23.26 -21.10
N SER A 22 3.34 -23.76 -19.90
CA SER A 22 2.32 -23.19 -19.02
C SER A 22 2.86 -22.03 -18.18
N LEU A 23 4.18 -21.86 -18.08
CA LEU A 23 4.85 -20.80 -17.32
C LEU A 23 5.20 -19.57 -18.17
N ILE A 24 5.12 -19.68 -19.50
CA ILE A 24 5.29 -18.53 -20.39
C ILE A 24 4.04 -17.64 -20.37
N SER A 25 4.20 -16.45 -19.80
CA SER A 25 3.21 -15.39 -19.91
C SER A 25 3.23 -14.79 -21.32
N LEU A 26 2.13 -14.93 -22.07
CA LEU A 26 1.93 -14.25 -23.37
C LEU A 26 1.46 -12.78 -23.20
N GLU A 27 1.64 -12.19 -22.01
CA GLU A 27 1.25 -10.79 -21.76
C GLU A 27 2.18 -9.87 -22.57
N LYS A 28 1.58 -9.05 -23.43
CA LYS A 28 2.28 -7.93 -24.06
C LYS A 28 2.40 -6.82 -23.02
N LEU A 29 3.63 -6.58 -22.57
CA LEU A 29 3.99 -5.41 -21.75
C LEU A 29 3.98 -4.11 -22.61
N ASP A 30 2.94 -3.90 -23.42
CA ASP A 30 2.70 -2.64 -24.15
C ASP A 30 2.26 -1.50 -23.20
N ARG A 31 2.60 -1.64 -21.91
CA ARG A 31 2.55 -0.58 -20.94
C ARG A 31 3.86 0.16 -21.12
N ALA A 32 3.82 1.33 -21.76
CA ALA A 32 4.89 2.28 -21.60
C ALA A 32 5.19 2.40 -20.09
N SER A 33 6.47 2.40 -19.70
CA SER A 33 6.87 2.67 -18.32
C SER A 33 6.00 3.80 -17.78
N PRO A 34 5.39 3.66 -16.58
CA PRO A 34 4.51 4.69 -16.03
C PRO A 34 5.17 6.04 -16.23
N ASP A 35 4.43 6.97 -16.84
CA ASP A 35 4.94 8.28 -17.25
C ASP A 35 5.72 8.85 -16.05
N LEU A 36 7.05 8.89 -16.18
CA LEU A 36 7.92 9.24 -15.07
C LEU A 36 7.48 10.65 -14.70
N TRP A 37 6.90 10.81 -13.50
CA TRP A 37 6.50 12.14 -13.02
C TRP A 37 7.67 13.06 -13.28
N PRO A 38 7.49 14.21 -13.96
CA PRO A 38 8.61 15.05 -14.34
C PRO A 38 9.36 15.44 -13.07
N GLU A 39 10.49 14.77 -12.86
CA GLU A 39 11.25 14.75 -11.59
C GLU A 39 11.64 16.17 -11.18
N GLN A 40 11.89 17.00 -12.19
CA GLN A 40 12.31 18.38 -12.06
C GLN A 40 11.17 19.33 -11.67
N SER A 41 9.90 18.96 -11.88
CA SER A 41 8.77 19.86 -11.60
C SER A 41 8.36 19.83 -10.14
N ILE A 42 8.27 18.65 -9.53
CA ILE A 42 7.90 18.54 -8.11
C ILE A 42 9.05 19.00 -7.22
N THR A 43 10.28 18.58 -7.47
CA THR A 43 11.43 18.95 -6.63
C THR A 43 11.66 20.47 -6.59
N LYS A 44 11.59 21.15 -7.74
CA LYS A 44 11.68 22.62 -7.81
C LYS A 44 10.47 23.32 -7.19
N PHE A 45 9.26 22.78 -7.38
CA PHE A 45 8.05 23.33 -6.78
C PHE A 45 8.09 23.22 -5.25
N VAL A 46 8.49 22.07 -4.70
CA VAL A 46 8.68 21.85 -3.27
C VAL A 46 9.77 22.76 -2.73
N ALA A 47 10.94 22.85 -3.38
CA ALA A 47 12.01 23.74 -2.91
C ALA A 47 11.59 25.22 -2.85
N GLN A 48 10.71 25.67 -3.74
CA GLN A 48 10.29 27.07 -3.84
C GLN A 48 9.02 27.41 -3.06
N ASN A 49 8.14 26.45 -2.81
CA ASN A 49 6.87 26.63 -2.10
C ASN A 49 6.84 25.94 -0.73
N SER A 50 7.88 25.19 -0.35
CA SER A 50 7.97 24.62 0.99
C SER A 50 8.10 25.78 1.98
N PRO A 51 7.18 25.90 2.98
CA PRO A 51 7.48 26.68 4.16
C PRO A 51 8.81 26.14 4.74
N GLN A 52 9.66 27.04 5.24
CA GLN A 52 11.00 26.71 5.76
C GLN A 52 10.94 25.42 6.57
N MET A 53 11.85 24.48 6.29
CA MET A 53 11.94 23.14 6.87
C MET A 53 11.53 23.10 8.35
N GLU A 54 10.23 23.01 8.61
CA GLU A 54 9.73 22.76 9.94
C GLU A 54 10.14 21.34 10.26
N ILE A 55 10.68 21.17 11.46
CA ILE A 55 11.05 19.85 11.97
C ILE A 55 9.84 18.94 11.73
N PRO A 56 9.98 17.88 10.92
CA PRO A 56 8.83 17.07 10.56
C PRO A 56 8.12 16.61 11.83
N VAL A 57 6.79 16.73 11.89
CA VAL A 57 6.03 16.43 13.11
C VAL A 57 6.30 15.02 13.66
N TRP A 58 6.64 14.06 12.79
CA TRP A 58 7.04 12.70 13.17
C TRP A 58 8.42 12.59 13.86
N SER A 59 9.27 13.61 13.70
CA SER A 59 10.59 13.70 14.35
C SER A 59 10.53 14.41 15.70
N THR A 60 9.35 14.89 16.10
CA THR A 60 9.12 15.40 17.45
C THR A 60 8.89 14.26 18.45
N ASN A 61 9.06 14.53 19.73
CA ASN A 61 8.80 13.52 20.76
C ASN A 61 7.33 13.09 20.72
N LEU A 62 7.07 11.79 20.93
CA LEU A 62 5.70 11.28 21.02
C LEU A 62 4.91 12.08 22.06
N THR A 63 3.76 12.56 21.63
CA THR A 63 2.83 13.24 22.52
C THR A 63 2.19 12.23 23.47
N THR A 64 1.56 12.73 24.53
CA THR A 64 0.79 11.88 25.46
C THR A 64 -0.34 11.13 24.74
N ASP A 65 -0.92 11.73 23.70
CA ASP A 65 -1.96 11.07 22.90
C ASP A 65 -1.38 9.89 22.09
N ASP A 66 -0.23 10.09 21.43
CA ASP A 66 0.45 9.02 20.68
C ASP A 66 0.79 7.82 21.58
N MET A 67 1.26 8.10 22.80
CA MET A 67 1.51 7.06 23.80
C MET A 67 0.24 6.31 24.19
N ASN A 68 -0.88 7.03 24.37
CA ASN A 68 -2.17 6.40 24.67
C ASN A 68 -2.67 5.52 23.51
N GLN A 69 -2.49 5.95 22.26
CA GLN A 69 -2.84 5.15 21.09
C GLN A 69 -1.97 3.89 20.98
N LEU A 70 -0.67 4.00 21.28
CA LEU A 70 0.24 2.86 21.33
C LEU A 70 -0.21 1.83 22.38
N TYR A 71 -0.58 2.31 23.58
CA TYR A 71 -1.12 1.41 24.60
C TYR A 71 -2.43 0.77 24.14
N GLN A 72 -3.35 1.52 23.53
CA GLN A 72 -4.60 0.95 23.01
C GLN A 72 -4.33 -0.18 22.00
N LEU A 73 -3.41 0.03 21.05
CA LEU A 73 -3.00 -0.98 20.07
C LEU A 73 -2.37 -2.22 20.73
N GLY A 74 -1.58 -2.04 21.80
CA GLY A 74 -0.96 -3.14 22.54
C GLY A 74 -1.93 -4.00 23.35
N HIS A 75 -3.12 -3.48 23.68
CA HIS A 75 -4.17 -4.24 24.39
C HIS A 75 -5.11 -5.01 23.45
N LEU A 76 -4.99 -4.81 22.13
CA LEU A 76 -5.84 -5.50 21.16
C LEU A 76 -5.50 -6.98 21.09
N SER A 77 -6.52 -7.82 20.95
CA SER A 77 -6.32 -9.22 20.59
C SER A 77 -5.82 -9.36 19.14
N MET A 78 -5.23 -10.51 18.80
CA MET A 78 -4.72 -10.77 17.44
C MET A 78 -5.76 -10.51 16.34
N ASN A 79 -7.03 -10.89 16.58
CA ASN A 79 -8.11 -10.70 15.60
C ASN A 79 -8.49 -9.22 15.43
N GLU A 80 -8.47 -8.45 16.52
CA GLU A 80 -8.73 -7.01 16.49
C GLU A 80 -7.58 -6.27 15.79
N LEU A 81 -6.34 -6.65 16.07
CA LEU A 81 -5.17 -6.10 15.38
C LEU A 81 -5.23 -6.32 13.87
N ILE A 82 -5.57 -7.54 13.42
CA ILE A 82 -5.75 -7.84 11.99
C ILE A 82 -6.85 -6.95 11.38
N THR A 83 -7.93 -6.71 12.11
CA THR A 83 -9.04 -5.86 11.64
C THR A 83 -8.60 -4.41 11.50
N GLU A 84 -7.87 -3.85 12.49
CA GLU A 84 -7.34 -2.50 12.40
C GLU A 84 -6.30 -2.36 11.28
N VAL A 85 -5.44 -3.36 11.06
CA VAL A 85 -4.49 -3.36 9.92
C VAL A 85 -5.23 -3.32 8.58
N LYS A 86 -6.30 -4.11 8.41
CA LYS A 86 -7.12 -4.08 7.20
C LYS A 86 -7.79 -2.73 6.99
N LYS A 87 -8.37 -2.16 8.04
CA LYS A 87 -8.99 -0.84 8.00
C LYS A 87 -7.99 0.25 7.63
N LEU A 88 -6.77 0.20 8.18
CA LEU A 88 -5.70 1.13 7.82
C LEU A 88 -5.30 0.98 6.34
N HIS A 89 -5.16 -0.25 5.86
CA HIS A 89 -4.88 -0.54 4.46
C HIS A 89 -5.95 0.07 3.53
N ASP A 90 -7.23 -0.15 3.85
CA ASP A 90 -8.34 0.36 3.03
C ASP A 90 -8.39 1.89 3.04
N THR A 91 -8.11 2.51 4.20
CA THR A 91 -8.03 3.97 4.34
C THR A 91 -6.86 4.54 3.53
N ALA A 92 -5.68 3.92 3.60
CA ALA A 92 -4.51 4.35 2.84
C ALA A 92 -4.75 4.23 1.33
N TYR A 93 -5.41 3.16 0.89
CA TYR A 93 -5.79 2.98 -0.51
C TYR A 93 -6.73 4.10 -0.98
N GLN A 94 -7.79 4.39 -0.21
CA GLN A 94 -8.74 5.45 -0.54
C GLN A 94 -8.07 6.84 -0.60
N LEU A 95 -7.21 7.15 0.38
CA LEU A 95 -6.44 8.39 0.38
C LEU A 95 -5.53 8.52 -0.86
N GLY A 96 -4.88 7.41 -1.26
CA GLY A 96 -4.04 7.41 -2.46
C GLY A 96 -4.82 7.69 -3.75
N LEU A 97 -6.05 7.17 -3.86
CA LEU A 97 -6.94 7.48 -4.99
C LEU A 97 -7.33 8.96 -5.02
N GLU A 98 -7.66 9.53 -3.86
CA GLU A 98 -8.05 10.93 -3.71
C GLU A 98 -6.88 11.88 -4.01
N GLU A 99 -5.68 11.56 -3.50
CA GLU A 99 -4.46 12.30 -3.79
C GLU A 99 -4.15 12.29 -5.30
N ALA A 100 -4.19 11.11 -5.95
CA ALA A 100 -3.93 11.01 -7.38
C ALA A 100 -4.93 11.82 -8.22
N LYS A 101 -6.20 11.86 -7.80
CA LYS A 101 -7.24 12.68 -8.43
C LYS A 101 -6.93 14.18 -8.27
N GLU A 102 -6.60 14.65 -7.07
CA GLU A 102 -6.27 16.06 -6.84
C GLU A 102 -4.96 16.48 -7.53
N MET A 103 -3.97 15.61 -7.59
CA MET A 103 -2.72 15.85 -8.34
C MET A 103 -2.99 16.02 -9.83
N THR A 104 -3.83 15.16 -10.40
CA THR A 104 -4.28 15.24 -11.80
C THR A 104 -5.05 16.54 -12.04
N ARG A 105 -5.97 16.89 -11.13
CA ARG A 105 -6.72 18.14 -11.18
C ARG A 105 -5.80 19.37 -11.12
N GLY A 106 -4.80 19.36 -10.24
CA GLY A 106 -3.78 20.41 -10.14
C GLY A 106 -2.99 20.58 -11.44
N LYS A 107 -2.65 19.47 -12.11
CA LYS A 107 -1.99 19.50 -13.44
C LYS A 107 -2.85 20.23 -14.48
N TYR A 108 -4.16 19.95 -14.56
CA TYR A 108 -5.06 20.62 -15.50
C TYR A 108 -5.30 22.10 -15.17
N LEU A 109 -5.31 22.44 -13.88
CA LEU A 109 -5.43 23.82 -13.41
C LEU A 109 -4.11 24.60 -13.51
N ASN A 110 -3.02 23.98 -13.98
CA ASN A 110 -1.72 24.59 -14.17
C ASN A 110 -1.14 25.27 -12.91
N ILE A 111 -1.54 24.84 -11.70
CA ILE A 111 -1.07 25.44 -10.44
C ILE A 111 0.42 25.20 -10.19
N PHE A 112 1.00 24.21 -10.87
CA PHE A 112 2.42 23.88 -10.81
C PHE A 112 3.26 24.64 -11.85
N LYS A 113 2.65 25.44 -12.74
CA LYS A 113 3.41 26.26 -13.70
C LYS A 113 4.00 27.46 -12.96
N GLN A 114 5.33 27.59 -13.00
CA GLN A 114 6.00 28.81 -12.55
C GLN A 114 5.65 29.97 -13.48
N LYS A 115 5.56 31.18 -12.92
CA LYS A 115 5.30 32.42 -13.66
C LYS A 115 6.53 32.90 -14.40
#